data_AF-A0A974Y8A2-F1
#
_entry.id   AF-A0A974Y8A2-F1
#
_cell.length_a   1.000
_cell.length_b   1.000
_cell.length_c   1.000
_cell.angle_alpha   90.00
_cell.angle_beta   90.00
_cell.angle_gamma   90.00
#
_symmetry.space_group_name_H-M   'P 1'
#
loop_
_entity.id
_entity.type
_entity.pdbx_description
1 polymer ?
#
loop_
_entity_poly.entity_id
_entity_poly.type
_entity_poly.pdbx_seq_one_letter_code
_entity_poly.pdbx_strand_id
1 'polypeptide(L)'
;MKLPFRFVPLLASAVVVAGLYWGLNQAESRAIYASWDKVLHASVFFVIWWLTRWTLKGSWVWITLIAIVGGGVEEIHQFFQEGHVPSLEDWYADIVGVTLATLIYLLGRLLWVLRESVALREGEIVPERREVSAWGRHALDYRWTFKLWRWEFYVVLLGGRERRELAPLEQAVARWSVWALIFGFLLVSTATVLVVLLLIQAALGWQIPAVLEWIGQVR
;
A
#
# COMPACT_ATOMS: atom_id res chain seq x y z
N MET A 1 -26.81 20.57 -12.38
CA MET A 1 -25.39 20.17 -12.54
C MET A 1 -25.19 18.87 -11.75
N LYS A 2 -24.98 17.72 -12.42
CA LYS A 2 -24.79 16.43 -11.70
C LYS A 2 -23.37 16.43 -11.13
N LEU A 3 -23.23 16.53 -9.80
CA LEU A 3 -21.95 16.31 -9.14
C LEU A 3 -21.40 14.95 -9.61
N PRO A 4 -20.17 14.88 -10.13
CA PRO A 4 -19.59 13.61 -10.53
C PRO A 4 -19.63 12.67 -9.32
N PHE A 5 -20.06 11.43 -9.50
CA PHE A 5 -20.20 10.41 -8.44
C PHE A 5 -18.93 10.23 -7.57
N ARG A 6 -17.79 10.73 -8.05
CA ARG A 6 -16.48 10.75 -7.36
C ARG A 6 -16.30 11.87 -6.32
N PHE A 7 -17.13 12.90 -6.32
CA PHE A 7 -17.08 13.96 -5.32
C PHE A 7 -17.66 13.54 -3.98
N VAL A 8 -18.61 12.60 -3.98
CA VAL A 8 -19.20 12.05 -2.76
C VAL A 8 -18.16 11.32 -1.89
N PRO A 9 -17.35 10.38 -2.41
CA PRO A 9 -16.30 9.77 -1.62
C PRO A 9 -15.22 10.79 -1.22
N LEU A 10 -14.85 11.75 -2.06
CA LEU A 10 -13.91 12.82 -1.67
C LEU A 10 -14.42 13.64 -0.49
N LEU A 11 -15.68 14.05 -0.52
CA LEU A 11 -16.31 14.83 0.54
C LEU A 11 -16.42 14.01 1.82
N ALA A 12 -16.85 12.74 1.72
CA ALA A 12 -16.87 11.81 2.84
C ALA A 12 -15.47 11.62 3.44
N SER A 13 -14.45 11.56 2.59
CA SER A 13 -13.04 11.46 3.01
C SER A 13 -12.61 12.69 3.80
N ALA A 14 -12.89 13.88 3.25
CA ALA A 14 -12.56 15.15 3.89
C ALA A 14 -13.29 15.31 5.23
N VAL A 15 -14.56 14.88 5.33
CA VAL A 15 -15.33 14.89 6.58
C VAL A 15 -14.75 13.92 7.60
N VAL A 16 -14.35 12.70 7.20
CA VAL A 16 -13.71 11.73 8.10
C VAL A 16 -12.37 12.27 8.60
N VAL A 17 -11.52 12.81 7.72
CA VAL A 17 -10.23 13.40 8.11
C VAL A 17 -10.43 14.61 9.02
N ALA A 18 -11.36 15.51 8.70
CA ALA A 18 -11.67 16.67 9.53
C ALA A 18 -12.26 16.26 10.89
N GLY A 19 -13.10 15.21 10.93
CA GLY A 19 -13.66 14.67 12.16
C GLY A 19 -12.62 13.99 13.04
N LEU A 20 -11.68 13.25 12.43
CA LEU A 20 -10.52 12.68 13.11
C LEU A 20 -9.65 13.81 13.68
N TYR A 21 -9.24 14.77 12.86
CA TYR A 21 -8.43 15.91 13.31
C TYR A 21 -9.11 16.71 14.43
N TRP A 22 -10.40 17.03 14.28
CA TRP A 22 -11.19 17.71 15.32
C TRP A 22 -11.27 16.90 16.61
N GLY A 23 -11.54 15.60 16.50
CA GLY A 23 -11.64 14.68 17.64
C GLY A 23 -10.32 14.54 18.37
N LEU A 24 -9.20 14.48 17.66
CA LEU A 24 -7.85 14.33 18.25
C LEU A 24 -7.32 15.63 18.89
N ASN A 25 -7.91 16.77 18.54
CA ASN A 25 -7.51 18.04 19.11
C ASN A 25 -8.25 18.43 20.39
N GLN A 26 -9.16 17.59 20.90
CA GLN A 26 -9.81 17.82 22.19
C GLN A 26 -8.93 17.28 23.34
N ALA A 27 -8.83 18.02 24.44
CA ALA A 27 -8.00 17.60 25.57
C ALA A 27 -8.51 16.30 26.23
N GLU A 28 -9.84 16.12 26.27
CA GLU A 28 -10.50 14.97 26.86
C GLU A 28 -10.29 13.68 26.05
N SER A 29 -10.24 13.78 24.72
CA SER A 29 -9.97 12.65 23.83
C SER A 29 -8.51 12.20 23.87
N ARG A 30 -7.56 13.14 23.95
CA ARG A 30 -6.13 12.81 24.08
C ARG A 30 -5.87 11.91 25.29
N ALA A 31 -6.56 12.13 26.41
CA ALA A 31 -6.42 11.27 27.59
C ALA A 31 -6.90 9.83 27.37
N ILE A 32 -7.89 9.62 26.50
CA ILE A 32 -8.47 8.31 26.21
C ILE A 32 -7.61 7.53 25.21
N TYR A 33 -7.00 8.23 24.25
CA TYR A 33 -6.29 7.59 23.14
C TYR A 33 -4.77 7.71 23.22
N ALA A 34 -4.20 8.35 24.24
CA ALA A 34 -2.75 8.52 24.39
C ALA A 34 -1.98 7.18 24.33
N SER A 35 -2.55 6.09 24.85
CA SER A 35 -1.95 4.76 24.73
C SER A 35 -2.06 4.16 23.34
N TRP A 36 -3.02 4.62 22.53
CA TRP A 36 -3.31 4.13 21.18
C TRP A 36 -2.80 5.06 20.07
N ASP A 37 -2.03 6.09 20.44
CA ASP A 37 -1.64 7.19 19.57
C ASP A 37 -0.96 6.70 18.27
N LYS A 38 -0.05 5.74 18.38
CA LYS A 38 0.59 5.09 17.21
C LYS A 38 -0.40 4.32 16.34
N VAL A 39 -1.29 3.56 16.96
CA VAL A 39 -2.27 2.74 16.23
C VAL A 39 -3.23 3.65 15.46
N LEU A 40 -3.57 4.79 16.05
CA LEU A 40 -4.40 5.81 15.46
C LEU A 40 -3.70 6.49 14.28
N HIS A 41 -2.44 6.92 14.40
CA HIS A 41 -1.62 7.44 13.29
C HIS A 41 -1.61 6.47 12.09
N ALA A 42 -1.27 5.20 12.35
CA ALA A 42 -1.30 4.15 11.32
C ALA A 42 -2.69 3.98 10.68
N SER A 43 -3.76 4.02 11.49
CA SER A 43 -5.14 3.86 11.00
C SER A 43 -5.61 5.05 10.16
N VAL A 44 -5.29 6.27 10.57
CA VAL A 44 -5.63 7.49 9.85
C VAL A 44 -4.99 7.48 8.48
N PHE A 45 -3.69 7.20 8.40
CA PHE A 45 -2.96 7.18 7.12
C PHE A 45 -3.35 5.99 6.23
N PHE A 46 -3.70 4.85 6.82
CA PHE A 46 -4.32 3.73 6.09
C PHE A 46 -5.62 4.17 5.40
N VAL A 47 -6.51 4.84 6.13
CA VAL A 47 -7.80 5.31 5.64
C VAL A 47 -7.63 6.40 4.58
N ILE A 48 -6.79 7.41 4.84
CA ILE A 48 -6.46 8.48 3.89
C ILE A 48 -5.97 7.90 2.57
N TRP A 49 -5.10 6.89 2.61
CA TRP A 49 -4.59 6.26 1.40
C TRP A 49 -5.73 5.66 0.55
N TRP A 50 -6.64 4.88 1.17
CA TRP A 50 -7.76 4.24 0.46
C TRP A 50 -8.75 5.24 -0.12
N LEU A 51 -9.08 6.25 0.67
CA LEU A 51 -9.97 7.34 0.29
C LEU A 51 -9.40 8.13 -0.90
N THR A 52 -8.10 8.44 -0.85
CA THR A 52 -7.39 9.09 -1.95
C THR A 52 -7.36 8.19 -3.18
N ARG A 53 -7.12 6.88 -3.00
CA ARG A 53 -7.10 5.91 -4.10
C ARG A 53 -8.45 5.75 -4.78
N TRP A 54 -9.56 5.76 -4.04
CA TRP A 54 -10.90 5.69 -4.63
C TRP A 54 -11.31 6.98 -5.32
N THR A 55 -10.80 8.11 -4.85
CA THR A 55 -11.15 9.41 -5.41
C THR A 55 -10.35 9.75 -6.65
N LEU A 56 -9.03 9.53 -6.60
CA LEU A 56 -8.10 9.93 -7.66
C LEU A 56 -7.82 8.76 -8.60
N LYS A 57 -7.80 9.05 -9.90
CA LYS A 57 -7.31 8.11 -10.95
C LYS A 57 -5.78 8.04 -11.03
N GLY A 58 -5.08 8.64 -10.07
CA GLY A 58 -3.62 8.73 -10.06
C GLY A 58 -2.93 7.36 -9.94
N SER A 59 -1.64 7.34 -10.24
CA SER A 59 -0.80 6.18 -9.96
C SER A 59 -0.84 5.90 -8.46
N TRP A 60 -1.11 4.65 -8.08
CA TRP A 60 -1.06 4.21 -6.69
C TRP A 60 0.31 4.49 -6.06
N VAL A 61 1.39 4.47 -6.86
CA VAL A 61 2.75 4.83 -6.43
C VAL A 61 2.79 6.28 -5.92
N TRP A 62 2.23 7.22 -6.69
CA TRP A 62 2.21 8.63 -6.30
C TRP A 62 1.33 8.86 -5.07
N ILE A 63 0.21 8.14 -4.95
CA ILE A 63 -0.65 8.22 -3.76
C ILE A 63 0.10 7.73 -2.51
N THR A 64 0.81 6.61 -2.61
CA THR A 64 1.66 6.07 -1.53
C THR A 64 2.75 7.06 -1.14
N LEU A 65 3.49 7.61 -2.11
CA LEU A 65 4.58 8.56 -1.85
C LEU A 65 4.06 9.86 -1.20
N ILE A 66 2.95 10.41 -1.70
CA ILE A 66 2.33 11.62 -1.15
C ILE A 66 1.86 11.36 0.28
N ALA A 67 1.27 10.20 0.57
CA ALA A 67 0.82 9.88 1.93
C ALA A 67 2.01 9.75 2.90
N ILE A 68 3.11 9.09 2.51
CA ILE A 68 4.33 8.98 3.35
C ILE A 68 4.95 10.35 3.60
N VAL A 69 5.08 11.18 2.56
CA VAL A 69 5.60 12.54 2.69
C VAL A 69 4.65 13.39 3.53
N GLY A 70 3.34 13.19 3.39
CA GLY A 70 2.30 13.87 4.16
C GLY A 70 2.46 13.70 5.67
N GLY A 71 2.72 12.46 6.14
CA GLY A 71 3.02 12.21 7.56
C GLY A 71 4.29 12.93 8.03
N GLY A 72 5.35 12.91 7.22
CA GLY A 72 6.58 13.65 7.56
C GLY A 72 6.39 15.17 7.59
N VAL A 73 5.53 15.71 6.73
CA VAL A 73 5.15 17.14 6.75
C VAL A 73 4.36 17.47 8.01
N GLU A 74 3.53 16.55 8.50
CA GLU A 74 2.82 16.73 9.77
C GLU A 74 3.80 16.85 10.93
N GLU A 75 4.80 15.96 11.04
CA GLU A 75 5.85 16.05 12.08
C GLU A 75 6.63 17.37 12.02
N ILE A 76 6.98 17.81 10.81
CA ILE A 76 7.63 19.11 10.60
C ILE A 76 6.70 20.24 11.05
N HIS A 77 5.39 20.14 10.80
CA HIS A 77 4.43 21.12 11.24
C HIS A 77 4.30 21.16 12.76
N GLN A 78 4.24 20.00 13.43
CA GLN A 78 4.18 19.88 14.88
C GLN A 78 5.42 20.49 15.55
N PHE A 79 6.60 20.40 14.94
CA PHE A 79 7.82 21.06 15.43
C PHE A 79 7.66 22.59 15.59
N PHE A 80 6.79 23.22 14.81
CA PHE A 80 6.52 24.66 14.91
C PHE A 80 5.40 25.01 15.89
N GLN A 81 4.73 24.03 16.50
CA GLN A 81 3.67 24.27 17.48
C GLN A 81 4.25 24.33 18.89
N GLU A 82 3.90 25.37 19.65
CA GLU A 82 4.33 25.49 21.05
C GLU A 82 3.82 24.30 21.87
N GLY A 83 4.72 23.70 22.66
CA GLY A 83 4.40 22.57 23.54
C GLY A 83 4.30 21.20 22.88
N HIS A 84 4.59 21.08 21.57
CA HIS A 84 4.63 19.79 20.88
C HIS A 84 6.09 19.36 20.66
N VAL A 85 6.34 18.05 20.76
CA VAL A 85 7.64 17.45 20.48
C VAL A 85 7.44 16.54 19.27
N PRO A 86 8.10 16.80 18.12
CA PRO A 86 7.96 15.93 16.97
C PRO A 86 8.49 14.53 17.31
N SER A 87 7.82 13.54 16.76
CA SER A 87 8.03 12.14 17.07
C SER A 87 8.24 11.40 15.75
N LEU A 88 9.49 11.01 15.48
CA LEU A 88 9.79 10.10 14.36
C LEU A 88 8.98 8.80 14.44
N GLU A 89 8.60 8.48 15.65
CA GLU A 89 7.84 7.34 16.07
C GLU A 89 6.37 7.38 15.58
N ASP A 90 5.82 8.57 15.33
CA ASP A 90 4.48 8.79 14.76
C ASP A 90 4.54 8.73 13.23
N TRP A 91 5.56 9.32 12.63
CA TRP A 91 5.82 9.17 11.20
C TRP A 91 6.05 7.70 10.80
N TYR A 92 6.73 6.91 11.62
CA TYR A 92 6.85 5.47 11.38
C TYR A 92 5.48 4.77 11.40
N ALA A 93 4.59 5.16 12.30
CA ALA A 93 3.25 4.60 12.36
C ALA A 93 2.45 4.95 11.08
N ASP A 94 2.57 6.18 10.58
CA ASP A 94 1.97 6.58 9.30
C ASP A 94 2.47 5.72 8.13
N ILE A 95 3.80 5.52 8.05
CA ILE A 95 4.43 4.67 7.03
C ILE A 95 3.89 3.24 7.10
N VAL A 96 3.69 2.68 8.30
CA VAL A 96 3.10 1.36 8.50
C VAL A 96 1.67 1.31 7.96
N GLY A 97 0.86 2.32 8.28
CA GLY A 97 -0.51 2.47 7.76
C GLY A 97 -0.58 2.51 6.23
N VAL A 98 0.24 3.38 5.62
CA VAL A 98 0.32 3.53 4.17
C VAL A 98 0.83 2.25 3.48
N THR A 99 1.85 1.62 4.05
CA THR A 99 2.41 0.35 3.56
C THR A 99 1.34 -0.73 3.56
N LEU A 100 0.63 -0.91 4.67
CA LEU A 100 -0.44 -1.90 4.80
C LEU A 100 -1.54 -1.67 3.76
N ALA A 101 -2.00 -0.43 3.60
CA ALA A 101 -3.01 -0.08 2.59
C ALA A 101 -2.55 -0.42 1.17
N THR A 102 -1.29 -0.08 0.85
CA THR A 102 -0.67 -0.34 -0.45
C THR A 102 -0.56 -1.84 -0.71
N LEU A 103 -0.15 -2.64 0.28
CA LEU A 103 -0.05 -4.10 0.16
C LEU A 103 -1.41 -4.73 -0.12
N ILE A 104 -2.45 -4.39 0.64
CA ILE A 104 -3.81 -4.91 0.43
C ILE A 104 -4.29 -4.56 -1.00
N TYR A 105 -4.02 -3.34 -1.46
CA TYR A 105 -4.35 -2.94 -2.82
C TYR A 105 -3.60 -3.76 -3.89
N LEU A 106 -2.29 -3.97 -3.72
CA LEU A 106 -1.49 -4.75 -4.66
C LEU A 106 -1.93 -6.22 -4.69
N LEU A 107 -2.27 -6.79 -3.54
CA LEU A 107 -2.84 -8.13 -3.46
C LEU A 107 -4.16 -8.21 -4.22
N GLY A 108 -5.07 -7.26 -4.00
CA GLY A 108 -6.34 -7.18 -4.73
C GLY A 108 -6.14 -7.08 -6.25
N ARG A 109 -5.15 -6.28 -6.69
CA ARG A 109 -4.78 -6.21 -8.12
C ARG A 109 -4.22 -7.51 -8.66
N LEU A 110 -3.36 -8.19 -7.90
CA LEU A 110 -2.79 -9.48 -8.29
C LEU A 110 -3.89 -10.53 -8.43
N LEU A 111 -4.77 -10.64 -7.43
CA LEU A 111 -5.92 -11.55 -7.45
C LEU A 111 -6.86 -11.26 -8.62
N TRP A 112 -7.09 -9.98 -8.93
CA TRP A 112 -7.86 -9.60 -10.12
C TRP A 112 -7.22 -10.11 -11.41
N VAL A 113 -5.92 -9.89 -11.60
CA VAL A 113 -5.19 -10.33 -12.78
C VAL A 113 -5.16 -11.86 -12.88
N LEU A 114 -4.96 -12.56 -11.77
CA LEU A 114 -4.99 -14.02 -11.71
C LEU A 114 -6.37 -14.57 -12.07
N ARG A 115 -7.45 -14.01 -11.50
CA ARG A 115 -8.84 -14.36 -11.84
C ARG A 115 -9.10 -14.18 -13.34
N GLU A 116 -8.72 -13.04 -13.90
CA GLU A 116 -8.89 -12.75 -15.33
C GLU A 116 -8.09 -13.72 -16.21
N SER A 117 -6.90 -14.12 -15.75
CA SER A 117 -6.05 -15.10 -16.45
C SER A 117 -6.67 -16.51 -16.44
N VAL A 118 -7.30 -16.92 -15.34
CA VAL A 118 -8.01 -18.20 -15.24
C VAL A 118 -9.25 -18.21 -16.13
N ALA A 119 -10.10 -17.18 -16.03
CA ALA A 119 -11.31 -17.07 -16.83
C ALA A 119 -11.05 -17.04 -18.36
N LEU A 120 -9.89 -16.51 -18.79
CA LEU A 120 -9.46 -16.58 -20.19
C LEU A 120 -9.02 -17.98 -20.61
N ARG A 121 -8.39 -18.76 -19.73
CA ARG A 121 -7.96 -20.15 -20.01
C ARG A 121 -9.15 -21.11 -20.09
N GLU A 122 -10.15 -20.88 -19.26
CA GLU A 122 -11.38 -21.68 -19.19
C GLU A 122 -12.38 -21.32 -20.29
N GLY A 123 -12.11 -20.25 -21.07
CA GLY A 123 -12.98 -19.80 -22.14
C GLY A 123 -14.23 -19.04 -21.66
N GLU A 124 -14.32 -18.70 -20.37
CA GLU A 124 -15.43 -17.93 -19.81
C GLU A 124 -15.48 -16.48 -20.35
N ILE A 125 -14.30 -15.89 -20.56
CA ILE A 125 -14.16 -14.57 -21.17
C ILE A 125 -13.69 -14.76 -22.60
N VAL A 126 -14.56 -14.47 -23.57
CA VAL A 126 -14.16 -14.41 -24.98
C VAL A 126 -13.55 -13.02 -25.23
N PRO A 127 -12.23 -12.92 -25.45
CA PRO A 127 -11.61 -11.63 -25.71
C PRO A 127 -12.15 -11.03 -27.01
N GLU A 128 -12.54 -9.76 -26.96
CA GLU A 128 -12.90 -8.98 -28.14
C GLU A 128 -11.82 -9.15 -29.22
N ARG A 129 -12.23 -9.52 -30.43
CA ARG A 129 -11.35 -9.90 -31.54
C ARG A 129 -10.64 -8.63 -32.06
N ARG A 130 -9.59 -8.18 -31.37
CA ARG A 130 -8.66 -7.17 -31.90
C ARG A 130 -7.73 -7.82 -32.91
N GLU A 131 -7.74 -7.28 -34.13
CA GLU A 131 -6.93 -7.74 -35.25
C GLU A 131 -5.44 -7.84 -34.89
N VAL A 132 -4.83 -8.89 -35.42
CA VAL A 132 -3.44 -9.29 -35.21
C VAL A 132 -2.53 -8.39 -36.04
N SER A 133 -2.23 -7.19 -35.55
CA SER A 133 -1.02 -6.45 -35.95
C SER A 133 -0.62 -5.43 -34.88
N ALA A 134 -0.09 -5.91 -33.76
CA ALA A 134 0.32 -5.01 -32.68
C ALA A 134 1.66 -5.41 -32.04
N TRP A 135 2.66 -5.73 -32.87
CA TRP A 135 4.07 -5.73 -32.45
C TRP A 135 4.57 -4.35 -31.94
N GLY A 136 3.72 -3.31 -31.97
CA GLY A 136 4.06 -1.95 -31.55
C GLY A 136 3.14 -1.34 -30.49
N ARG A 137 2.19 -2.08 -29.90
CA ARG A 137 1.29 -1.55 -28.86
C ARG A 137 1.18 -2.50 -27.67
N HIS A 138 2.24 -2.54 -26.86
CA HIS A 138 2.16 -3.16 -25.54
C HIS A 138 1.52 -2.18 -24.55
N ALA A 139 0.71 -2.69 -23.62
CA ALA A 139 0.05 -1.85 -22.60
C ALA A 139 1.06 -1.20 -21.65
N LEU A 140 2.21 -1.84 -21.50
CA LEU A 140 3.41 -1.36 -20.84
C LEU A 140 4.54 -1.48 -21.87
N ASP A 141 5.13 -0.37 -22.28
CA ASP A 141 6.35 -0.36 -23.10
C ASP A 141 7.27 0.72 -22.52
N TYR A 142 8.17 0.31 -21.61
CA TYR A 142 9.20 1.17 -21.05
C TYR A 142 10.54 0.72 -21.60
N ARG A 143 11.15 1.57 -22.41
CA ARG A 143 12.49 1.34 -22.96
C ARG A 143 13.41 2.39 -22.38
N TRP A 144 14.33 1.95 -21.55
CA TRP A 144 15.36 2.79 -20.99
C TRP A 144 16.71 2.44 -21.61
N THR A 145 17.45 3.50 -21.91
CA THR A 145 18.87 3.43 -22.17
C THR A 145 19.57 4.21 -21.09
N PHE A 146 20.51 3.57 -20.41
CA PHE A 146 21.44 4.29 -19.55
C PHE A 146 22.86 3.83 -19.84
N LYS A 147 23.76 4.79 -19.74
CA LYS A 147 25.15 4.64 -20.12
C LYS A 147 25.99 4.58 -18.87
N LEU A 148 26.65 3.45 -18.63
CA LEU A 148 27.57 3.29 -17.51
C LEU A 148 28.99 3.14 -18.07
N TRP A 149 29.73 4.24 -17.98
CA TRP A 149 31.08 4.39 -18.53
C TRP A 149 31.16 4.11 -20.04
N ARG A 150 31.63 2.93 -20.45
CA ARG A 150 31.77 2.54 -21.87
C ARG A 150 30.60 1.69 -22.38
N TRP A 151 29.70 1.28 -21.49
CA TRP A 151 28.64 0.33 -21.77
C TRP A 151 27.30 1.04 -21.87
N GLU A 152 26.55 0.75 -22.93
CA GLU A 152 25.16 1.19 -23.09
C GLU A 152 24.24 0.02 -22.76
N PHE A 153 23.49 0.17 -21.67
CA PHE A 153 22.53 -0.83 -21.24
C PHE A 153 21.16 -0.46 -21.80
N TYR A 154 20.61 -1.36 -22.63
CA TYR A 154 19.28 -1.25 -23.22
C TYR A 154 18.32 -2.12 -22.40
N VAL A 155 17.52 -1.49 -21.54
CA VAL A 155 16.53 -2.18 -20.70
C VAL A 155 15.15 -1.97 -21.31
N VAL A 156 14.47 -3.07 -21.62
CA VAL A 156 13.14 -3.06 -22.21
C VAL A 156 12.19 -3.80 -21.29
N LEU A 157 11.21 -3.08 -20.78
CA LEU A 157 10.11 -3.61 -20.00
C LEU A 157 8.85 -3.57 -20.85
N LEU A 158 8.52 -4.71 -21.43
CA LEU A 158 7.30 -4.91 -22.22
C LEU A 158 6.28 -5.68 -21.38
N GLY A 159 5.05 -5.17 -21.34
CA GLY A 159 3.92 -5.78 -20.67
C GLY A 159 2.68 -5.66 -21.55
N GLY A 160 2.14 -6.80 -22.00
CA GLY A 160 1.00 -6.80 -22.91
C GLY A 160 0.36 -8.17 -23.02
N ARG A 161 -0.81 -8.23 -23.66
CA ARG A 161 -1.54 -9.47 -23.94
C ARG A 161 -0.88 -10.18 -25.13
N GLU A 162 0.17 -10.95 -24.86
CA GLU A 162 0.83 -11.81 -25.85
C GLU A 162 0.12 -13.17 -25.91
N ARG A 163 -0.35 -13.62 -27.08
CA ARG A 163 -0.98 -14.94 -27.28
C ARG A 163 0.00 -15.97 -27.88
N ARG A 164 1.27 -15.94 -27.47
CA ARG A 164 2.25 -16.95 -27.89
C ARG A 164 2.46 -17.99 -26.79
N GLU A 165 2.68 -19.23 -27.18
CA GLU A 165 3.18 -20.24 -26.25
C GLU A 165 4.60 -19.87 -25.83
N LEU A 166 4.79 -19.65 -24.53
CA LEU A 166 6.09 -19.29 -23.96
C LEU A 166 7.06 -20.47 -24.09
N ALA A 167 8.32 -20.20 -24.42
CA ALA A 167 9.35 -21.23 -24.40
C ALA A 167 9.53 -21.80 -22.98
N PRO A 168 9.99 -23.05 -22.79
CA PRO A 168 10.10 -23.67 -21.46
C PRO A 168 10.89 -22.84 -20.44
N LEU A 169 11.95 -22.16 -20.89
CA LEU A 169 12.76 -21.25 -20.08
C LEU A 169 11.96 -20.00 -19.66
N GLU A 170 11.19 -19.41 -20.58
CA GLU A 170 10.37 -18.22 -20.30
C GLU A 170 9.23 -18.55 -19.33
N GLN A 171 8.63 -19.75 -19.47
CA GLN A 171 7.65 -20.24 -18.51
C GLN A 171 8.26 -20.43 -17.12
N ALA A 172 9.49 -20.98 -17.05
CA ALA A 172 10.19 -21.13 -15.78
C ALA A 172 10.47 -19.77 -15.14
N VAL A 173 11.00 -18.80 -15.90
CA VAL A 173 11.24 -17.43 -15.43
C VAL A 173 9.95 -16.79 -14.95
N ALA A 174 8.87 -16.85 -15.73
CA ALA A 174 7.57 -16.29 -15.34
C ALA A 174 7.03 -16.91 -14.04
N ARG A 175 7.12 -18.24 -13.89
CA ARG A 175 6.74 -18.93 -12.63
C ARG A 175 7.58 -18.44 -11.46
N TRP A 176 8.90 -18.39 -11.60
CA TRP A 176 9.80 -17.92 -10.55
C TRP A 176 9.57 -16.45 -10.20
N SER A 177 9.29 -15.59 -11.18
CA SER A 177 8.94 -14.19 -10.93
C SER A 177 7.63 -14.06 -10.15
N VAL A 178 6.60 -14.85 -10.48
CA VAL A 178 5.34 -14.87 -9.72
C VAL A 178 5.59 -15.34 -8.28
N TRP A 179 6.35 -16.42 -8.08
CA TRP A 179 6.70 -16.90 -6.74
C TRP A 179 7.52 -15.90 -5.94
N ALA A 180 8.48 -15.22 -6.57
CA ALA A 180 9.29 -14.18 -5.94
C ALA A 180 8.42 -12.98 -5.53
N LEU A 181 7.44 -12.58 -6.36
CA LEU A 181 6.49 -11.52 -6.03
C LEU A 181 5.58 -11.92 -4.86
N ILE A 182 5.06 -13.15 -4.86
CA ILE A 182 4.24 -13.68 -3.76
C ILE A 182 5.07 -13.76 -2.46
N PHE A 183 6.29 -14.29 -2.54
CA PHE A 183 7.20 -14.40 -1.40
C PHE A 183 7.55 -13.02 -0.83
N GLY A 184 7.95 -12.08 -1.70
CA GLY A 184 8.23 -10.70 -1.31
C GLY A 184 7.02 -10.03 -0.67
N PHE A 185 5.84 -10.21 -1.24
CA PHE A 185 4.59 -9.72 -0.66
C PHE A 185 4.35 -10.30 0.73
N LEU A 186 4.47 -11.62 0.90
CA LEU A 186 4.29 -12.29 2.19
C LEU A 186 5.33 -11.84 3.23
N LEU A 187 6.58 -11.66 2.82
CA LEU A 187 7.66 -11.17 3.69
C LEU A 187 7.35 -9.77 4.21
N VAL A 188 6.99 -8.82 3.34
CA VAL A 188 6.65 -7.45 3.75
C VAL A 188 5.36 -7.44 4.56
N SER A 189 4.34 -8.22 4.18
CA SER A 189 3.10 -8.33 4.96
C SER A 189 3.36 -8.88 6.36
N THR A 190 4.23 -9.89 6.48
CA THR A 190 4.60 -10.48 7.78
C THR A 190 5.36 -9.48 8.62
N ALA A 191 6.34 -8.78 8.06
CA ALA A 191 7.07 -7.70 8.73
C ALA A 191 6.11 -6.60 9.20
N THR A 192 5.14 -6.21 8.36
CA THR A 192 4.12 -5.21 8.70
C THR A 192 3.26 -5.66 9.87
N VAL A 193 2.77 -6.91 9.85
CA VAL A 193 1.99 -7.47 10.97
C VAL A 193 2.83 -7.52 12.25
N LEU A 194 4.10 -7.93 12.17
CA LEU A 194 5.00 -7.95 13.32
C LEU A 194 5.20 -6.53 13.88
N VAL A 195 5.42 -5.53 13.04
CA VAL A 195 5.53 -4.13 13.48
C VAL A 195 4.23 -3.67 14.15
N VAL A 196 3.07 -3.97 13.59
CA VAL A 196 1.78 -3.64 14.21
C VAL A 196 1.63 -4.31 15.57
N LEU A 197 1.98 -5.60 15.70
CA LEU A 197 1.94 -6.30 16.98
C LEU A 197 2.90 -5.69 18.01
N LEU A 198 4.09 -5.28 17.59
CA LEU A 198 5.06 -4.59 18.44
C LEU A 198 4.54 -3.22 18.89
N LEU A 199 3.87 -2.47 18.00
CA LEU A 199 3.23 -1.20 18.36
C LEU A 199 2.08 -1.39 19.35
N ILE A 200 1.25 -2.42 19.16
CA ILE A 200 0.19 -2.78 20.12
C ILE A 200 0.81 -3.17 21.47
N GLN A 201 1.89 -3.95 21.45
CA GLN A 201 2.59 -4.32 22.68
C GLN A 201 3.13 -3.08 23.41
N ALA A 202 3.76 -2.16 22.69
CA ALA A 202 4.25 -0.90 23.24
C ALA A 202 3.11 -0.06 23.83
N ALA A 203 1.98 0.04 23.12
CA ALA A 203 0.77 0.73 23.53
C ALA A 203 0.15 0.16 24.82
N LEU A 204 0.12 -1.17 24.96
CA LEU A 204 -0.45 -1.87 26.12
C LEU A 204 0.52 -1.93 27.32
N GLY A 205 1.78 -1.53 27.14
CA GLY A 205 2.80 -1.59 28.19
C GLY A 205 3.17 -3.01 28.63
N TRP A 206 2.77 -4.04 27.88
CA TRP A 206 3.03 -5.43 28.23
C TRP A 206 4.47 -5.83 27.92
N GLN A 207 5.21 -6.24 28.94
CA GLN A 207 6.53 -6.85 28.76
C GLN A 207 6.36 -8.33 28.38
N ILE A 208 7.13 -8.81 27.39
CA ILE A 208 7.09 -10.23 26.93
C ILE A 208 7.18 -11.24 28.09
N PRO A 209 8.04 -11.02 29.13
CA PRO A 209 8.08 -11.91 30.29
C PRO A 209 6.75 -12.02 31.05
N ALA A 210 6.00 -10.92 31.19
CA ALA A 210 4.73 -10.91 31.90
C ALA A 210 3.63 -11.70 31.16
N VAL A 211 3.65 -11.69 29.82
CA VAL A 211 2.74 -12.50 28.99
C VAL A 211 3.09 -13.99 29.09
N LEU A 212 4.37 -14.34 29.12
CA LEU A 212 4.83 -15.73 29.28
C LEU A 212 4.53 -16.28 30.68
N GLU A 213 4.66 -15.46 31.73
CA GLU A 213 4.21 -15.82 33.08
C GLU A 213 2.69 -16.02 33.15
N TRP A 214 1.91 -15.12 32.54
CA TRP A 214 0.45 -15.27 32.47
C TRP A 214 0.02 -16.56 31.76
N ILE A 215 0.64 -16.88 30.62
CA ILE A 215 0.40 -18.15 29.90
C ILE A 215 0.82 -19.36 30.76
N GLY A 216 1.91 -19.23 31.52
CA GLY A 216 2.39 -20.25 32.45
C GLY A 216 1.46 -20.51 33.63
N GLN A 217 0.68 -19.51 34.07
CA GLN A 217 -0.31 -19.64 35.14
C GLN A 217 -1.67 -20.18 34.69
N VAL A 218 -1.90 -20.29 33.37
CA VAL A 218 -3.13 -20.86 32.79
C VAL A 218 -2.98 -22.38 32.50
N ARG A 219 -1.83 -22.98 32.86
CA ARG A 219 -1.64 -24.44 32.90
C ARG A 219 -1.71 -24.98 34.32
#